data_AF-A0A927AJE6-F1
#
_entry.id   AF-A0A927AJE6-F1
#
_cell.length_a   1.000
_cell.length_b   1.000
_cell.length_c   1.000
_cell.angle_alpha   90.00
_cell.angle_beta   90.00
_cell.angle_gamma   90.00
#
_symmetry.space_group_name_H-M   'P 1'
#
loop_
_entity.id
_entity.type
_entity.pdbx_description
1 polymer ?
#
loop_
_entity_poly.entity_id
_entity_poly.type
_entity_poly.pdbx_seq_one_letter_code
_entity_poly.pdbx_strand_id
1 'polypeptide(L)'
;MLQLEPQSLVQRMPQSTKTAIMVIGGAEDKVHGREILQTFFNRAGSTDACIAIIPSASREPAVIGDRYLTIFQEMGAKVVK
;
A
#
# COMPACT_ATOMS: atom_id res chain seq x y z
N MET A 1 17.60 46.05 14.53
CA MET A 1 17.67 44.59 14.71
C MET A 1 16.25 44.07 14.48
N LEU A 2 15.96 43.51 13.30
CA LEU A 2 14.63 43.00 12.95
C LEU A 2 14.56 41.53 13.37
N GLN A 3 13.80 41.24 14.41
CA GLN A 3 13.58 39.89 14.89
C GLN A 3 12.53 39.23 13.98
N LEU A 4 12.97 38.26 13.17
CA LEU A 4 12.07 37.41 12.39
C LEU A 4 11.59 36.30 13.30
N GLU A 5 10.34 36.38 13.73
CA GLU A 5 9.66 35.29 14.43
C GLU A 5 9.57 34.09 13.47
N PRO A 6 10.07 32.91 13.83
CA PRO A 6 10.00 31.73 12.98
C PRO A 6 8.53 31.32 12.88
N GLN A 7 7.95 31.50 11.70
CA GLN A 7 6.64 30.94 11.39
C GLN A 7 6.71 29.44 11.66
N SER A 8 6.03 28.99 12.71
CA SER A 8 5.92 27.58 13.05
C SER A 8 5.42 26.84 11.80
N LEU A 9 6.28 26.01 11.23
CA LEU A 9 5.89 25.04 10.23
C LEU A 9 4.97 24.06 10.94
N VAL A 10 3.69 24.40 11.02
CA VAL A 10 2.65 23.44 11.40
C VAL A 10 2.78 22.34 10.37
N GLN A 11 3.36 21.22 10.77
CA GLN A 11 3.34 20.00 9.97
C GLN A 11 1.86 19.69 9.75
N ARG A 12 1.34 20.11 8.60
CA ARG A 12 0.04 19.66 8.13
C ARG A 12 0.19 18.16 7.99
N MET A 13 -0.32 17.41 8.97
CA MET A 13 -0.50 15.97 8.81
C MET A 13 -1.24 15.79 7.48
N PRO A 14 -0.67 15.06 6.51
CA PRO A 14 -1.35 14.84 5.25
C PRO A 14 -2.73 14.27 5.57
N GLN A 15 -3.78 14.92 5.07
CA GLN A 15 -5.13 14.38 5.14
C GLN A 15 -5.08 12.95 4.63
N SER A 16 -5.62 11.98 5.38
CA SER A 16 -5.65 10.58 4.95
C SER A 16 -6.29 10.52 3.57
N THR A 17 -5.48 10.30 2.54
CA THR A 17 -5.99 10.31 1.18
C THR A 17 -6.70 8.99 0.95
N LYS A 18 -7.97 9.07 0.58
CA LYS A 18 -8.79 7.89 0.24
C LYS A 18 -8.14 7.08 -0.89
N THR A 19 -7.44 7.76 -1.80
CA THR A 19 -6.56 7.19 -2.81
C THR A 19 -5.12 7.55 -2.48
N ALA A 20 -4.23 6.56 -2.39
CA ALA A 20 -2.83 6.76 -2.03
C ALA A 20 -1.90 6.10 -3.06
N ILE A 21 -0.72 6.68 -3.25
CA ILE A 21 0.39 6.04 -3.93
C ILE A 21 1.33 5.53 -2.84
N MET A 22 1.60 4.22 -2.84
CA MET A 22 2.50 3.59 -1.89
C MET A 22 3.74 3.11 -2.64
N VAL A 23 4.91 3.65 -2.27
CA VAL A 23 6.21 3.19 -2.79
C VAL A 23 6.83 2.27 -1.74
N ILE A 24 7.06 1.01 -2.10
CA ILE A 24 7.56 -0.03 -1.20
C ILE A 24 8.95 -0.42 -1.68
N GLY A 25 9.95 -0.37 -0.78
CA GLY A 25 11.37 -0.62 -1.11
C GLY A 25 11.73 -2.09 -1.41
N GLY A 26 10.74 -2.97 -1.59
CA GLY A 26 10.92 -4.41 -1.74
C GLY A 26 11.08 -5.15 -0.41
N ALA A 27 11.10 -6.49 -0.49
CA ALA A 27 11.22 -7.41 0.63
C ALA A 27 10.21 -7.19 1.78
N GLU A 28 9.03 -6.67 1.46
CA GLU A 28 7.94 -6.51 2.42
C GLU A 28 7.44 -7.87 2.92
N ASP A 29 6.97 -7.90 4.17
CA ASP A 29 6.51 -9.12 4.81
C ASP A 29 5.27 -9.70 4.11
N LYS A 30 5.38 -10.98 3.76
CA LYS A 30 4.35 -11.77 3.06
C LYS A 30 3.85 -12.94 3.92
N VAL A 31 4.41 -13.13 5.12
CA VAL A 31 4.18 -14.32 5.95
C VAL A 31 3.54 -13.97 7.28
N HIS A 32 4.03 -12.92 7.96
CA HIS A 32 3.58 -12.58 9.31
C HIS A 32 2.48 -11.50 9.29
N GLY A 33 2.72 -10.36 9.94
CA GLY A 33 1.72 -9.29 10.08
C GLY A 33 1.37 -8.59 8.76
N ARG A 34 2.22 -8.69 7.73
CA ARG A 34 1.98 -8.11 6.39
C ARG A 34 1.57 -6.63 6.46
N GLU A 35 2.07 -5.85 7.43
CA GLU A 35 1.54 -4.52 7.78
C GLU A 35 1.47 -3.56 6.59
N ILE A 36 2.49 -3.58 5.73
CA ILE A 36 2.54 -2.75 4.52
C ILE A 36 1.45 -3.20 3.52
N LEU A 37 1.28 -4.50 3.31
CA LEU A 37 0.25 -5.03 2.41
C LEU A 37 -1.16 -4.82 2.97
N GLN A 38 -1.33 -4.93 4.29
CA GLN A 38 -2.57 -4.61 4.98
C GLN A 38 -2.92 -3.13 4.84
N THR A 39 -1.91 -2.24 4.91
CA THR A 39 -2.10 -0.81 4.68
C THR A 39 -2.53 -0.55 3.23
N PHE A 40 -1.90 -1.20 2.25
CA PHE A 40 -2.33 -1.12 0.85
C PHE A 40 -3.76 -1.60 0.67
N PHE A 41 -4.10 -2.77 1.19
CA PHE A 41 -5.44 -3.35 1.14
C PHE A 41 -6.50 -2.41 1.73
N ASN A 42 -6.22 -1.83 2.91
CA ASN A 42 -7.13 -0.89 3.57
C ASN A 42 -7.34 0.39 2.73
N ARG A 43 -6.29 0.86 2.04
CA ARG A 43 -6.38 2.02 1.13
C ARG A 43 -7.04 1.67 -0.21
N ALA A 44 -7.02 0.41 -0.61
CA ALA A 44 -7.67 -0.08 -1.83
C ALA A 44 -9.19 -0.27 -1.68
N GLY A 45 -9.75 -0.05 -0.48
CA GLY A 45 -11.18 -0.23 -0.18
C GLY A 45 -11.50 -1.43 0.70
N SER A 46 -10.50 -2.07 1.30
CA SER A 46 -10.65 -3.22 2.20
C SER A 46 -11.49 -4.33 1.55
N THR A 47 -12.57 -4.78 2.18
CA THR A 47 -13.42 -5.87 1.67
C THR A 47 -14.11 -5.54 0.35
N ASP A 48 -14.24 -4.26 -0.02
CA ASP A 48 -14.78 -3.83 -1.31
C ASP A 48 -13.69 -3.65 -2.39
N ALA A 49 -12.43 -3.93 -2.05
CA ALA A 49 -11.30 -3.72 -2.95
C ALA A 49 -11.39 -4.58 -4.21
N CYS A 50 -11.19 -3.92 -5.35
CA CYS A 50 -10.90 -4.56 -6.64
C CYS A 50 -9.41 -4.33 -6.94
N ILE A 51 -8.60 -5.37 -6.78
CA ILE A 51 -7.14 -5.28 -6.88
C ILE A 51 -6.69 -5.96 -8.18
N ALA A 52 -5.80 -5.29 -8.91
CA ALA A 52 -5.10 -5.86 -10.05
C ALA A 52 -3.62 -6.04 -9.71
N ILE A 53 -3.06 -7.20 -10.01
CA ILE A 53 -1.65 -7.53 -9.80
C ILE A 53 -0.97 -7.56 -11.16
N ILE A 54 0.09 -6.76 -11.32
CA ILE A 54 0.85 -6.64 -12.57
C ILE A 54 2.28 -7.15 -12.31
N PRO A 55 2.55 -8.45 -12.48
CA PRO A 55 3.84 -9.06 -12.12
C PRO A 55 4.89 -8.94 -13.23
N SER A 56 4.75 -7.98 -14.14
CA SER A 56 5.56 -7.86 -15.37
C SER A 56 7.05 -7.58 -15.14
N ALA A 57 7.43 -7.09 -13.96
CA ALA A 57 8.82 -6.87 -13.60
C ALA A 57 9.57 -8.18 -13.25
N SER A 58 8.84 -9.26 -12.95
CA SER A 58 9.43 -10.54 -12.55
C SER A 58 9.74 -11.41 -13.77
N ARG A 59 10.79 -12.23 -13.64
CA ARG A 59 11.08 -13.33 -14.58
C ARG A 59 10.21 -14.56 -14.34
N GLU A 60 9.54 -14.61 -13.20
CA GLU A 60 8.60 -15.66 -12.77
C GLU A 60 7.23 -15.02 -12.45
N PRO A 61 6.53 -14.46 -13.46
CA PRO A 61 5.32 -13.66 -13.23
C PRO A 61 4.17 -14.45 -12.61
N ALA A 62 4.02 -15.73 -12.97
CA ALA A 62 3.00 -16.62 -12.42
C ALA A 62 3.19 -16.82 -10.91
N VAL A 63 4.40 -17.21 -10.48
CA VAL A 63 4.71 -17.52 -9.08
C VAL A 63 4.53 -16.29 -8.18
N ILE A 64 5.06 -15.14 -8.59
CA ILE A 64 4.94 -13.92 -7.78
C ILE A 64 3.51 -13.36 -7.82
N GLY A 65 2.82 -13.45 -8.96
CA GLY A 65 1.44 -13.04 -9.13
C GLY A 65 0.51 -13.82 -8.21
N ASP A 66 0.57 -15.15 -8.28
CA ASP A 66 -0.25 -16.07 -7.46
C ASP A 66 -0.04 -15.83 -5.97
N ARG A 67 1.19 -15.48 -5.56
CA ARG A 67 1.49 -15.15 -4.16
C ARG A 67 0.73 -13.91 -3.69
N TYR A 68 0.77 -12.80 -4.42
CA TYR A 68 0.00 -11.60 -4.05
C TYR A 68 -1.50 -11.84 -4.18
N LEU A 69 -1.92 -12.63 -5.17
CA LEU A 69 -3.32 -12.98 -5.39
C LEU A 69 -3.87 -13.70 -4.16
N THR A 70 -3.15 -14.72 -3.69
CA THR A 70 -3.49 -15.46 -2.47
C THR A 70 -3.55 -14.54 -1.26
N ILE A 71 -2.53 -13.70 -1.06
CA ILE A 71 -2.47 -12.79 0.10
C ILE A 71 -3.70 -11.87 0.15
N PHE A 72 -4.05 -11.21 -0.95
CA PHE A 72 -5.17 -10.27 -0.95
C PHE A 72 -6.54 -10.95 -0.94
N GLN A 73 -6.65 -12.17 -1.48
CA GLN A 73 -7.85 -12.99 -1.31
C GLN A 73 -8.04 -13.44 0.14
N GLU A 74 -6.98 -13.89 0.81
CA GLU A 74 -6.99 -14.24 2.24
C GLU A 74 -7.36 -13.03 3.13
N MET A 75 -6.95 -11.82 2.74
CA MET A 75 -7.33 -10.57 3.40
C MET A 75 -8.80 -10.18 3.17
N GLY A 76 -9.49 -10.83 2.23
CA GLY A 76 -10.92 -10.63 1.98
C GLY A 76 -11.25 -9.60 0.88
N ALA A 77 -10.35 -9.36 -0.08
CA ALA A 77 -10.65 -8.51 -1.22
C ALA A 77 -11.82 -9.07 -2.05
N LYS A 78 -12.72 -8.19 -2.50
CA LYS A 78 -13.88 -8.55 -3.32
C LYS A 78 -13.46 -9.23 -4.62
N VAL A 79 -12.44 -8.69 -5.28
CA VAL A 79 -11.91 -9.19 -6.56
C VAL A 79 -10.39 -8.98 -6.58
N VAL A 80 -9.66 -10.02 -6.96
CA VAL A 80 -8.22 -9.93 -7.26
C VAL A 80 -7.99 -10.57 -8.63
N LYS A 81 -7.27 -9.86 -9.51
CA LYS A 81 -6.99 -10.26 -10.90
C LYS A 81 -5.55 -10.00 -11.31
#